data_AF-A0A2E4Y507-F1
#
_entry.id   AF-A0A2E4Y507-F1
#
_cell.length_a   1.000
_cell.length_b   1.000
_cell.length_c   1.000
_cell.angle_alpha   90.00
_cell.angle_beta   90.00
_cell.angle_gamma   90.00
#
_symmetry.space_group_name_H-M   'P 1'
#
loop_
_entity.id
_entity.type
_entity.pdbx_description
1 polymer ?
#
loop_
_entity_poly.entity_id
_entity_poly.type
_entity_poly.pdbx_seq_one_letter_code
_entity_poly.pdbx_strand_id
1 'polypeptide(L)'
;MKSKLFPWLILICLSIFGCTQIIKPANKATVSSLSKKEVEKTYCIIPKKKSLNFLSGSNQNSKSFHQLLKKIKKQRIKLSFIEKSALWLLYQMNVSPDVCSPSSRLQLIVSHKGSEPLYWDFHHPFTKNKKEISYYYPYLDGVEYLLKHFKSKKSLIQLSSLLDRHLPKKFKVTKSLEKTINMKKANLYKSKPFKNVFFKEAEPLKQNESYPKLQFKSLVKKYKKLRKSSKRRKAYGKQKLKKASISRHLFPFKTKSDFSSPPIKCNIDLSLYQHSIFLINSEEVSSNIFGLEEDDSYFIAASSQLLSGPISPLFGTFLIKGKKPQKTPTICLIKNQNKKSNITLISYKGRDPGQHVYNLIQQGVHQSNSLMDLDIFLKGPRKIFLVNPLRVLIEPLDKNEKNLLRFRKKNIPLYPVRNLGHIMAYGQFNIKQQNGFILDKRSLEKLSCLEKNDP
;
A
#
# COMPACT_ATOMS: atom_id res chain seq x y z
N MET A 1 -23.33 34.39 64.85
CA MET A 1 -22.42 34.26 63.69
C MET A 1 -22.26 32.79 63.33
N LYS A 2 -22.46 32.46 62.06
CA LYS A 2 -21.87 31.34 61.29
C LYS A 2 -21.97 29.89 61.84
N SER A 3 -22.71 29.05 61.11
CA SER A 3 -22.13 27.84 60.51
C SER A 3 -22.91 27.36 59.27
N LYS A 4 -23.22 28.26 58.33
CA LYS A 4 -23.72 27.92 56.97
C LYS A 4 -22.60 27.38 56.04
N LEU A 5 -21.71 26.52 56.55
CA LEU A 5 -20.58 25.96 55.79
C LEU A 5 -20.61 24.43 55.69
N PHE A 6 -21.49 23.78 56.43
CA PHE A 6 -21.54 22.32 56.48
C PHE A 6 -22.15 21.63 55.24
N PRO A 7 -23.21 22.16 54.56
CA PRO A 7 -23.80 21.42 53.44
C PRO A 7 -22.97 21.50 52.14
N TRP A 8 -22.08 22.47 52.00
CA TRP A 8 -21.19 22.59 50.84
C TRP A 8 -20.01 21.61 50.86
N LEU A 9 -19.50 21.25 52.04
CA LEU A 9 -18.42 20.27 52.18
C LEU A 9 -18.86 18.84 51.81
N ILE A 10 -20.12 18.48 52.07
CA ILE A 10 -20.67 17.17 51.71
C ILE A 10 -20.86 17.04 50.20
N LEU A 11 -21.27 18.11 49.51
CA LEU A 11 -21.42 18.13 48.04
C LEU A 11 -20.06 18.09 47.31
N ILE A 12 -19.02 18.69 47.90
CA ILE A 12 -17.66 18.61 47.36
C ILE A 12 -17.07 17.21 47.60
N CYS A 13 -17.30 16.58 48.77
CA CYS A 13 -16.87 15.19 49.00
C CYS A 13 -17.56 14.18 48.06
N LEU A 14 -18.85 14.36 47.77
CA LEU A 14 -19.57 13.46 46.85
C LEU A 14 -19.13 13.62 45.38
N SER A 15 -18.68 14.81 44.97
CA SER A 15 -18.14 15.00 43.60
C SER A 15 -16.71 14.48 43.42
N ILE A 16 -15.93 14.36 44.50
CA ILE A 16 -14.58 13.78 44.44
C ILE A 16 -14.62 12.23 44.49
N PHE A 17 -15.60 11.62 45.15
CA PHE A 17 -15.78 10.16 45.16
C PHE A 17 -16.54 9.60 43.93
N GLY A 18 -17.20 10.44 43.14
CA GLY A 18 -17.94 10.03 41.94
C GLY A 18 -17.07 9.64 40.73
N CYS A 19 -15.77 10.02 40.72
CA CYS A 19 -14.88 9.77 39.58
C CYS A 19 -14.00 8.51 39.72
N THR A 20 -14.01 7.81 40.86
CA THR A 20 -13.14 6.64 41.07
C THR A 20 -13.78 5.29 40.76
N GLN A 21 -15.09 5.24 40.46
CA GLN A 21 -15.80 3.97 40.14
C GLN A 21 -15.98 3.66 38.64
N ILE A 22 -15.43 4.47 37.73
CA ILE A 22 -15.38 4.16 36.29
C ILE A 22 -13.93 4.02 35.82
N ILE A 23 -13.13 3.25 36.56
CA ILE A 23 -11.98 2.55 36.01
C ILE A 23 -12.13 1.10 36.44
N LYS A 24 -13.08 0.39 35.82
CA LYS A 24 -12.98 -1.08 35.79
C LYS A 24 -11.63 -1.39 35.16
N PRO A 25 -10.70 -2.06 35.85
CA PRO A 25 -9.51 -2.54 35.17
C PRO A 25 -10.02 -3.43 34.04
N ALA A 26 -9.64 -3.12 32.80
CA ALA A 26 -9.86 -3.96 31.64
C ALA A 26 -9.00 -5.25 31.72
N ASN A 27 -9.01 -5.91 32.88
CA ASN A 27 -8.25 -7.08 33.25
C ASN A 27 -9.02 -8.39 33.01
N LYS A 28 -10.15 -8.34 32.30
CA LYS A 28 -10.79 -9.54 31.75
C LYS A 28 -11.04 -9.35 30.25
N ALA A 29 -9.98 -9.08 29.50
CA ALA A 29 -9.95 -9.58 28.13
C ALA A 29 -9.83 -11.10 28.26
N THR A 30 -10.98 -11.79 28.26
CA THR A 30 -11.05 -13.24 28.10
C THR A 30 -10.24 -13.57 26.86
N VAL A 31 -9.07 -14.16 27.08
CA VAL A 31 -8.25 -14.77 26.01
C VAL A 31 -9.09 -15.95 25.54
N SER A 32 -9.98 -15.70 24.59
CA SER A 32 -10.73 -16.76 23.92
C SER A 32 -9.71 -17.71 23.31
N SER A 33 -9.71 -18.96 23.77
CA SER A 33 -8.84 -20.03 23.28
C SER A 33 -9.14 -20.28 21.79
N LEU A 34 -8.44 -19.57 20.92
CA LEU A 34 -8.50 -19.80 19.49
C LEU A 34 -7.67 -21.05 19.18
N SER A 35 -8.34 -22.04 18.59
CA SER A 35 -7.79 -23.33 18.19
C SER A 35 -6.52 -23.16 17.35
N LYS A 36 -5.60 -24.14 17.46
CA LYS A 36 -4.41 -24.27 16.61
C LYS A 36 -4.86 -24.42 15.15
N LYS A 37 -5.13 -23.30 14.46
CA LYS A 37 -5.16 -23.29 12.99
C LYS A 37 -3.73 -23.46 12.52
N GLU A 38 -3.50 -24.46 11.67
CA GLU A 38 -2.25 -24.59 10.94
C GLU A 38 -1.86 -23.24 10.32
N VAL A 39 -0.60 -22.90 10.48
CA VAL A 39 -0.07 -21.61 10.06
C VAL A 39 0.03 -21.62 8.53
N GLU A 40 -1.01 -21.13 7.86
CA GLU A 40 -1.02 -20.97 6.41
C GLU A 40 0.21 -20.17 5.97
N LYS A 41 0.98 -20.72 5.01
CA LYS A 41 2.18 -20.08 4.46
C LYS A 41 1.75 -18.87 3.63
N THR A 42 2.44 -17.74 3.80
CA THR A 42 2.07 -16.46 3.18
C THR A 42 2.91 -16.11 1.95
N TYR A 43 3.69 -17.08 1.45
CA TYR A 43 4.65 -16.96 0.36
C TYR A 43 4.58 -18.18 -0.57
N CYS A 44 5.08 -18.03 -1.80
CA CYS A 44 5.14 -19.12 -2.79
C CYS A 44 6.35 -20.04 -2.54
N ILE A 45 6.17 -21.35 -2.70
CA ILE A 45 7.26 -22.35 -2.65
C ILE A 45 7.69 -22.80 -4.07
N ILE A 46 7.06 -22.25 -5.11
CA ILE A 46 7.28 -22.72 -6.49
C ILE A 46 8.72 -22.43 -6.96
N PRO A 47 9.41 -23.38 -7.62
CA PRO A 47 10.73 -23.15 -8.20
C PRO A 47 10.78 -21.96 -9.17
N LYS A 48 11.70 -21.03 -8.88
CA LYS A 48 11.86 -19.72 -9.53
C LYS A 48 11.85 -19.72 -11.07
N LYS A 49 12.49 -20.71 -11.71
CA LYS A 49 12.61 -20.77 -13.18
C LYS A 49 11.28 -20.99 -13.92
N LYS A 50 10.24 -21.42 -13.21
CA LYS A 50 8.91 -21.69 -13.79
C LYS A 50 7.81 -20.79 -13.25
N SER A 51 8.08 -19.91 -12.29
CA SER A 51 7.03 -19.15 -11.61
C SER A 51 6.80 -17.75 -12.21
N LEU A 52 5.54 -17.37 -12.30
CA LEU A 52 5.06 -16.02 -12.51
C LEU A 52 4.15 -15.68 -11.32
N ASN A 53 4.66 -14.88 -10.40
CA ASN A 53 3.95 -14.57 -9.16
C ASN A 53 3.30 -13.19 -9.23
N PHE A 54 2.06 -13.10 -8.77
CA PHE A 54 1.30 -11.86 -8.73
C PHE A 54 0.93 -11.51 -7.31
N LEU A 55 1.19 -10.26 -6.94
CA LEU A 55 0.63 -9.65 -5.76
C LEU A 55 -0.55 -8.75 -6.18
N SER A 56 -1.72 -9.00 -5.62
CA SER A 56 -2.98 -8.33 -5.99
C SER A 56 -3.98 -8.33 -4.84
N GLY A 57 -5.00 -7.48 -4.89
CA GLY A 57 -6.14 -7.55 -3.95
C GLY A 57 -7.05 -8.78 -4.13
N SER A 58 -6.85 -9.61 -5.16
CA SER A 58 -7.64 -10.83 -5.41
C SER A 58 -6.92 -11.81 -6.33
N ASN A 59 -7.00 -13.11 -6.01
CA ASN A 59 -6.53 -14.21 -6.86
C ASN A 59 -7.23 -14.22 -8.23
N GLN A 60 -8.50 -13.82 -8.29
CA GLN A 60 -9.25 -13.77 -9.55
C GLN A 60 -8.67 -12.73 -10.51
N ASN A 61 -8.22 -11.59 -9.98
CA ASN A 61 -7.59 -10.53 -10.78
C ASN A 61 -6.24 -11.00 -11.34
N SER A 62 -5.44 -11.68 -10.52
CA SER A 62 -4.17 -12.29 -10.94
C SER A 62 -4.38 -13.34 -12.04
N LYS A 63 -5.35 -14.25 -11.86
CA LYS A 63 -5.72 -15.27 -12.87
C LYS A 63 -6.21 -14.62 -14.17
N SER A 64 -7.08 -13.62 -14.08
CA SER A 64 -7.60 -12.89 -15.25
C SER A 64 -6.48 -12.19 -16.03
N PHE A 65 -5.53 -11.56 -15.33
CA PHE A 65 -4.39 -10.92 -15.97
C PHE A 65 -3.41 -11.94 -16.57
N HIS A 66 -3.17 -13.05 -15.89
CA HIS A 66 -2.37 -14.15 -16.45
C HIS A 66 -2.98 -14.71 -17.75
N GLN A 67 -4.30 -14.92 -17.78
CA GLN A 67 -5.02 -15.30 -19.02
C GLN A 67 -4.88 -14.25 -20.12
N LEU A 68 -4.88 -12.96 -19.79
CA LEU A 68 -4.60 -11.88 -20.74
C LEU A 68 -3.18 -12.01 -21.31
N LEU A 69 -2.18 -12.26 -20.48
CA LEU A 69 -0.80 -12.46 -20.93
C LEU A 69 -0.68 -13.68 -21.86
N LYS A 70 -1.36 -14.78 -21.53
CA LYS A 70 -1.46 -15.97 -22.40
C LYS A 70 -2.07 -15.63 -23.77
N LYS A 71 -3.19 -14.89 -23.80
CA LYS A 71 -3.84 -14.46 -25.06
C LYS A 71 -2.91 -13.59 -25.92
N ILE A 72 -2.17 -12.66 -25.31
CA ILE A 72 -1.19 -11.83 -26.02
C ILE A 72 -0.04 -12.69 -26.58
N LYS A 73 0.46 -13.65 -25.79
CA LYS A 73 1.51 -14.59 -26.24
C LYS A 73 1.05 -15.46 -27.41
N LYS A 74 -0.20 -15.95 -27.41
CA LYS A 74 -0.80 -16.72 -28.53
C LYS A 74 -0.80 -15.94 -29.84
N GLN A 75 -0.89 -14.60 -29.80
CA GLN A 75 -0.76 -13.73 -30.98
C GLN A 75 0.70 -13.44 -31.38
N ARG A 76 1.66 -14.21 -30.86
CA ARG A 76 3.12 -14.05 -31.09
C ARG A 76 3.67 -12.69 -30.64
N ILE A 77 2.94 -11.94 -29.83
CA ILE A 77 3.40 -10.66 -29.27
C ILE A 77 4.23 -10.96 -28.01
N LYS A 78 5.56 -10.85 -28.14
CA LYS A 78 6.48 -10.99 -27.01
C LYS A 78 6.47 -9.70 -26.17
N LEU A 79 6.23 -9.84 -24.87
CA LEU A 79 6.28 -8.74 -23.89
C LEU A 79 7.49 -8.93 -22.96
N SER A 80 8.26 -7.86 -22.77
CA SER A 80 9.31 -7.85 -21.74
C SER A 80 8.71 -7.78 -20.33
N PHE A 81 9.51 -8.09 -19.31
CA PHE A 81 9.10 -7.93 -17.91
C PHE A 81 8.58 -6.51 -17.60
N ILE A 82 9.26 -5.49 -18.11
CA ILE A 82 8.87 -4.09 -17.93
C ILE A 82 7.54 -3.78 -18.62
N GLU A 83 7.31 -4.34 -19.82
CA GLU A 83 6.04 -4.19 -20.53
C GLU A 83 4.89 -4.89 -19.80
N LYS A 84 5.11 -6.09 -19.23
CA LYS A 84 4.15 -6.78 -18.36
C LYS A 84 3.84 -5.98 -17.10
N SER A 85 4.88 -5.39 -16.47
CA SER A 85 4.73 -4.53 -15.29
C SER A 85 3.91 -3.27 -15.61
N ALA A 86 4.15 -2.64 -16.76
CA ALA A 86 3.37 -1.50 -17.23
C ALA A 86 1.90 -1.86 -17.55
N LEU A 87 1.66 -3.03 -18.15
CA LEU A 87 0.30 -3.55 -18.35
C LEU A 87 -0.39 -3.82 -17.02
N TRP A 88 0.33 -4.35 -16.03
CA TRP A 88 -0.20 -4.60 -14.68
C TRP A 88 -0.57 -3.30 -13.96
N LEU A 89 0.30 -2.29 -14.02
CA LEU A 89 -0.01 -0.93 -13.55
C LEU A 89 -1.29 -0.36 -14.17
N LEU A 90 -1.47 -0.49 -15.49
CA LEU A 90 -2.69 -0.02 -16.14
C LEU A 90 -3.90 -0.87 -15.72
N TYR A 91 -3.77 -2.19 -15.67
CA TYR A 91 -4.84 -3.11 -15.25
C TYR A 91 -5.40 -2.74 -13.86
N GLN A 92 -4.54 -2.33 -12.93
CA GLN A 92 -4.94 -1.93 -11.58
C GLN A 92 -5.85 -0.68 -11.55
N MET A 93 -5.82 0.17 -12.58
CA MET A 93 -6.79 1.27 -12.68
C MET A 93 -8.23 0.79 -12.83
N ASN A 94 -8.41 -0.37 -13.47
CA ASN A 94 -9.72 -0.98 -13.54
C ASN A 94 -10.09 -1.64 -12.22
N VAL A 95 -9.16 -2.37 -11.59
CA VAL A 95 -9.40 -3.17 -10.37
C VAL A 95 -9.74 -2.32 -9.15
N SER A 96 -8.97 -1.25 -8.94
CA SER A 96 -9.08 -0.37 -7.77
C SER A 96 -9.16 1.10 -8.22
N PRO A 97 -10.21 1.49 -8.97
CA PRO A 97 -10.34 2.81 -9.58
C PRO A 97 -10.43 3.96 -8.56
N ASP A 98 -10.67 3.59 -7.30
CA ASP A 98 -10.72 4.47 -6.14
C ASP A 98 -9.34 4.85 -5.60
N VAL A 99 -8.30 4.06 -5.87
CA VAL A 99 -6.93 4.31 -5.38
C VAL A 99 -5.86 4.24 -6.46
N CYS A 100 -6.15 3.65 -7.63
CA CYS A 100 -5.32 3.59 -8.83
C CYS A 100 -5.94 4.43 -9.95
N SER A 101 -5.81 5.75 -9.88
CA SER A 101 -6.22 6.67 -10.93
C SER A 101 -4.99 7.33 -11.57
N PRO A 102 -5.12 7.95 -12.77
CA PRO A 102 -4.03 8.75 -13.31
C PRO A 102 -3.49 9.82 -12.34
N SER A 103 -4.36 10.35 -11.47
CA SER A 103 -4.00 11.36 -10.46
C SER A 103 -3.43 10.77 -9.16
N SER A 104 -3.40 9.46 -8.97
CA SER A 104 -2.84 8.84 -7.77
C SER A 104 -1.34 9.09 -7.68
N ARG A 105 -0.83 9.17 -6.43
CA ARG A 105 0.60 9.02 -6.16
C ARG A 105 1.00 7.58 -6.41
N LEU A 106 2.17 7.37 -6.98
CA LEU A 106 2.68 6.05 -7.35
C LEU A 106 4.11 5.91 -6.86
N GLN A 107 4.36 4.95 -5.95
CA GLN A 107 5.70 4.53 -5.56
C GLN A 107 6.01 3.21 -6.24
N LEU A 108 7.21 3.11 -6.84
CA LEU A 108 7.66 1.95 -7.60
C LEU A 108 8.97 1.43 -7.02
N ILE A 109 9.08 0.11 -6.96
CA ILE A 109 10.32 -0.62 -6.70
C ILE A 109 10.51 -1.62 -7.83
N VAL A 110 11.66 -1.57 -8.50
CA VAL A 110 11.93 -2.44 -9.66
C VAL A 110 13.34 -3.00 -9.57
N SER A 111 13.45 -4.32 -9.63
CA SER A 111 14.70 -5.02 -9.94
C SER A 111 14.51 -5.73 -11.28
N HIS A 112 15.44 -5.53 -12.20
CA HIS A 112 15.37 -6.14 -13.52
C HIS A 112 16.61 -6.99 -13.77
N LYS A 113 16.41 -8.28 -14.07
CA LYS A 113 17.49 -9.26 -14.31
C LYS A 113 18.48 -9.32 -13.15
N GLY A 114 17.98 -9.36 -11.92
CA GLY A 114 18.80 -9.47 -10.71
C GLY A 114 19.53 -8.19 -10.32
N SER A 115 19.26 -7.04 -10.97
CA SER A 115 19.84 -5.76 -10.58
C SER A 115 19.45 -5.35 -9.15
N GLU A 116 20.20 -4.43 -8.56
CA GLU A 116 19.77 -3.75 -7.34
C GLU A 116 18.38 -3.12 -7.52
N PRO A 117 17.53 -3.12 -6.49
CA PRO A 117 16.21 -2.51 -6.55
C PRO A 117 16.30 -1.00 -6.70
N LEU A 118 15.62 -0.47 -7.71
CA LEU A 118 15.47 0.95 -7.95
C LEU A 118 14.14 1.44 -7.37
N TYR A 119 14.19 2.59 -6.68
CA TYR A 119 13.02 3.23 -6.08
C TYR A 119 12.66 4.54 -6.78
N TRP A 120 11.38 4.74 -7.06
CA TRP A 120 10.83 6.00 -7.54
C TRP A 120 9.51 6.33 -6.87
N ASP A 121 9.30 7.61 -6.59
CA ASP A 121 8.07 8.14 -6.03
C ASP A 121 7.53 9.28 -6.88
N PHE A 122 6.47 8.99 -7.61
CA PHE A 122 5.77 9.94 -8.47
C PHE A 122 4.65 10.58 -7.68
N HIS A 123 4.78 11.87 -7.40
CA HIS A 123 3.80 12.61 -6.60
C HIS A 123 3.46 13.98 -7.19
N HIS A 124 2.35 14.54 -6.72
CA HIS A 124 2.02 15.95 -6.98
C HIS A 124 3.12 16.86 -6.41
N PRO A 125 3.60 17.88 -7.15
CA PRO A 125 4.55 18.84 -6.62
C PRO A 125 3.95 19.60 -5.44
N PHE A 126 4.82 20.15 -4.59
CA PHE A 126 4.40 21.13 -3.60
C PHE A 126 4.08 22.44 -4.32
N THR A 127 2.82 22.88 -4.27
CA THR A 127 2.37 24.15 -4.84
C THR A 127 1.35 24.79 -3.90
N LYS A 128 1.48 26.10 -3.67
CA LYS A 128 0.50 26.88 -2.90
C LYS A 128 -0.82 27.04 -3.67
N ASN A 129 -0.80 26.91 -5.00
CA ASN A 129 -1.98 27.07 -5.84
C ASN A 129 -2.72 25.74 -6.03
N LYS A 130 -3.82 25.55 -5.31
CA LYS A 130 -4.68 24.35 -5.37
C LYS A 130 -5.23 24.07 -6.79
N LYS A 131 -5.39 25.09 -7.64
CA LYS A 131 -5.85 24.94 -9.04
C LYS A 131 -4.76 24.34 -9.94
N GLU A 132 -3.48 24.41 -9.58
CA GLU A 132 -2.42 23.75 -10.35
C GLU A 132 -2.41 22.23 -10.15
N ILE A 133 -2.83 21.74 -8.98
CA ILE A 133 -2.78 20.30 -8.62
C ILE A 133 -3.66 19.45 -9.56
N SER A 134 -4.73 20.03 -10.12
CA SER A 134 -5.63 19.34 -11.05
C SER A 134 -5.02 18.91 -12.38
N TYR A 135 -3.75 19.25 -12.63
CA TYR A 135 -3.06 19.05 -13.89
C TYR A 135 -1.89 18.06 -13.82
N TYR A 136 -1.74 17.32 -12.73
CA TYR A 136 -0.70 16.30 -12.60
C TYR A 136 -1.28 14.91 -12.62
N TYR A 137 -0.58 14.00 -13.30
CA TYR A 137 -0.98 12.60 -13.41
C TYR A 137 0.17 11.67 -12.98
N PRO A 138 0.57 11.67 -11.69
CA PRO A 138 1.78 11.00 -11.26
C PRO A 138 1.81 9.51 -11.58
N TYR A 139 0.65 8.84 -11.50
CA TYR A 139 0.54 7.43 -11.86
C TYR A 139 0.91 7.18 -13.33
N LEU A 140 0.28 7.89 -14.28
CA LEU A 140 0.58 7.70 -15.71
C LEU A 140 1.96 8.26 -16.11
N ASP A 141 2.43 9.33 -15.46
CA ASP A 141 3.80 9.80 -15.60
C ASP A 141 4.80 8.71 -15.15
N GLY A 142 4.49 7.99 -14.07
CA GLY A 142 5.30 6.87 -13.58
C GLY A 142 5.33 5.68 -14.53
N VAL A 143 4.19 5.29 -15.11
CA VAL A 143 4.16 4.22 -16.13
C VAL A 143 4.96 4.63 -17.37
N GLU A 144 4.78 5.87 -17.84
CA GLU A 144 5.51 6.37 -19.01
C GLU A 144 7.01 6.50 -18.73
N TYR A 145 7.39 6.91 -17.52
CA TYR A 145 8.78 6.97 -17.07
C TYR A 145 9.41 5.58 -17.02
N LEU A 146 8.71 4.59 -16.44
CA LEU A 146 9.18 3.21 -16.36
C LEU A 146 9.52 2.65 -17.74
N LEU A 147 8.61 2.80 -18.71
CA LEU A 147 8.81 2.34 -20.08
C LEU A 147 10.02 3.01 -20.75
N LYS A 148 10.22 4.32 -20.52
CA LYS A 148 11.34 5.07 -21.11
C LYS A 148 12.67 4.73 -20.45
N HIS A 149 12.71 4.63 -19.13
CA HIS A 149 13.91 4.36 -18.35
C HIS A 149 14.55 3.03 -18.78
N PHE A 150 13.73 2.00 -18.97
CA PHE A 150 14.17 0.69 -19.44
C PHE A 150 14.10 0.51 -20.96
N LYS A 151 14.02 1.60 -21.74
CA LYS A 151 14.04 1.60 -23.22
C LYS A 151 13.08 0.56 -23.84
N SER A 152 11.85 0.47 -23.31
CA SER A 152 10.84 -0.47 -23.82
C SER A 152 10.53 -0.22 -25.29
N LYS A 153 10.40 -1.30 -26.07
CA LYS A 153 10.04 -1.27 -27.49
C LYS A 153 8.58 -0.86 -27.71
N LYS A 154 7.72 -0.97 -26.69
CA LYS A 154 6.30 -0.63 -26.77
C LYS A 154 6.00 0.65 -26.00
N SER A 155 5.35 1.58 -26.67
CA SER A 155 4.83 2.79 -26.06
C SER A 155 3.63 2.51 -25.17
N LEU A 156 3.35 3.44 -24.24
CA LEU A 156 2.16 3.41 -23.39
C LEU A 156 0.85 3.28 -24.21
N ILE A 157 0.77 3.90 -25.39
CA ILE A 157 -0.40 3.83 -26.27
C ILE A 157 -0.56 2.42 -26.86
N GLN A 158 0.53 1.79 -27.29
CA GLN A 158 0.50 0.42 -27.81
C GLN A 158 0.06 -0.56 -26.71
N LEU A 159 0.63 -0.45 -25.50
CA LEU A 159 0.24 -1.29 -24.37
C LEU A 159 -1.23 -1.08 -23.96
N SER A 160 -1.71 0.17 -23.94
CA SER A 160 -3.13 0.46 -23.69
C SER A 160 -4.07 -0.14 -24.73
N SER A 161 -3.62 -0.23 -26.00
CA SER A 161 -4.40 -0.86 -27.07
C SER A 161 -4.47 -2.38 -26.92
N LEU A 162 -3.40 -3.00 -26.39
CA LEU A 162 -3.42 -4.43 -26.07
C LEU A 162 -4.40 -4.74 -24.94
N LEU A 163 -4.46 -3.89 -23.90
CA LEU A 163 -5.46 -4.03 -22.84
C LEU A 163 -6.88 -3.94 -23.40
N ASP A 164 -7.19 -2.90 -24.17
CA ASP A 164 -8.55 -2.74 -24.72
C ASP A 164 -8.99 -3.95 -25.56
N ARG A 165 -8.05 -4.55 -26.30
CA ARG A 165 -8.31 -5.74 -27.14
C ARG A 165 -8.52 -7.02 -26.33
N HIS A 166 -7.75 -7.24 -25.27
CA HIS A 166 -7.71 -8.55 -24.58
C HIS A 166 -8.38 -8.60 -23.21
N LEU A 167 -8.71 -7.45 -22.62
CA LEU A 167 -9.38 -7.40 -21.33
C LEU A 167 -10.81 -7.93 -21.38
N PRO A 168 -11.27 -8.60 -20.30
CA PRO A 168 -12.68 -8.96 -20.15
C PRO A 168 -13.56 -7.71 -20.21
N LYS A 169 -14.77 -7.85 -20.77
CA LYS A 169 -15.74 -6.74 -20.88
C LYS A 169 -16.20 -6.23 -19.50
N LYS A 170 -16.25 -7.12 -18.51
CA LYS A 170 -16.73 -6.86 -17.15
C LYS A 170 -15.65 -7.21 -16.13
N PHE A 171 -15.50 -6.37 -15.12
CA PHE A 171 -14.67 -6.59 -13.94
C PHE A 171 -15.56 -6.90 -12.74
N LYS A 172 -14.97 -7.45 -11.69
CA LYS A 172 -15.66 -7.80 -10.44
C LYS A 172 -15.29 -6.81 -9.34
N VAL A 173 -16.29 -6.36 -8.58
CA VAL A 173 -16.07 -5.47 -7.43
C VAL A 173 -15.30 -6.23 -6.36
N THR A 174 -14.18 -5.66 -5.92
CA THR A 174 -13.38 -6.20 -4.81
C THR A 174 -13.95 -5.73 -3.48
N LYS A 175 -13.64 -6.46 -2.40
CA LYS A 175 -14.05 -6.08 -1.03
C LYS A 175 -13.59 -4.66 -0.64
N SER A 176 -12.39 -4.26 -1.09
CA SER A 176 -11.89 -2.90 -0.84
C SER A 176 -12.70 -1.85 -1.60
N LEU A 177 -13.02 -2.11 -2.87
CA LEU A 177 -13.78 -1.18 -3.69
C LEU A 177 -15.21 -1.02 -3.17
N GLU A 178 -15.88 -2.11 -2.79
CA GLU A 178 -17.21 -2.08 -2.15
C GLU A 178 -17.20 -1.19 -0.90
N LYS A 179 -16.20 -1.36 -0.02
CA LYS A 179 -16.06 -0.51 1.17
C LYS A 179 -15.96 0.96 0.79
N THR A 180 -15.19 1.30 -0.24
CA THR A 180 -15.07 2.68 -0.71
C THR A 180 -16.36 3.20 -1.32
N ILE A 181 -17.07 2.41 -2.14
CA ILE A 181 -18.36 2.79 -2.74
C ILE A 181 -19.37 3.09 -1.63
N ASN A 182 -19.50 2.22 -0.64
CA ASN A 182 -20.41 2.40 0.49
C ASN A 182 -20.05 3.65 1.32
N MET A 183 -18.78 3.81 1.67
CA MET A 183 -18.30 4.98 2.44
C MET A 183 -18.52 6.31 1.70
N LYS A 184 -18.54 6.30 0.36
CA LYS A 184 -18.64 7.51 -0.47
C LYS A 184 -19.94 7.57 -1.28
N LYS A 185 -20.96 6.80 -0.91
CA LYS A 185 -22.22 6.61 -1.65
C LYS A 185 -22.81 7.94 -2.15
N ALA A 186 -23.05 8.87 -1.23
CA ALA A 186 -23.67 10.16 -1.54
C ALA A 186 -22.86 11.01 -2.54
N ASN A 187 -21.52 10.99 -2.46
CA ASN A 187 -20.67 11.76 -3.37
C ASN A 187 -20.57 11.11 -4.75
N LEU A 188 -20.50 9.77 -4.80
CA LEU A 188 -20.44 9.04 -6.06
C LEU A 188 -21.76 9.16 -6.82
N TYR A 189 -22.90 9.12 -6.14
CA TYR A 189 -24.21 9.16 -6.77
C TYR A 189 -24.51 10.48 -7.51
N LYS A 190 -23.90 11.60 -7.06
CA LYS A 190 -24.06 12.94 -7.67
C LYS A 190 -23.47 13.06 -9.09
N SER A 191 -22.59 12.14 -9.50
CA SER A 191 -21.84 12.23 -10.75
C SER A 191 -22.30 11.13 -11.71
N LYS A 192 -22.80 11.52 -12.90
CA LYS A 192 -23.32 10.57 -13.92
C LYS A 192 -22.32 9.44 -14.25
N PRO A 193 -21.02 9.68 -14.51
CA PRO A 193 -20.06 8.61 -14.74
C PRO A 193 -19.92 7.59 -13.60
N PHE A 194 -20.06 8.02 -12.35
CA PHE A 194 -19.98 7.13 -11.19
C PHE A 194 -21.31 6.42 -10.95
N LYS A 195 -22.44 7.15 -11.02
CA LYS A 195 -23.80 6.60 -10.90
C LYS A 195 -24.00 5.45 -11.89
N ASN A 196 -23.61 5.63 -13.14
CA ASN A 196 -23.79 4.61 -14.19
C ASN A 196 -22.91 3.37 -14.04
N VAL A 197 -21.90 3.40 -13.16
CA VAL A 197 -20.88 2.33 -13.06
C VAL A 197 -20.90 1.65 -11.70
N PHE A 198 -21.08 2.40 -10.61
CA PHE A 198 -21.01 1.90 -9.24
C PHE A 198 -22.38 1.69 -8.59
N PHE A 199 -23.47 1.90 -9.35
CA PHE A 199 -24.83 1.72 -8.83
C PHE A 199 -25.71 0.97 -9.82
N LYS A 200 -26.64 0.18 -9.27
CA LYS A 200 -27.79 -0.40 -9.97
C LYS A 200 -29.03 0.05 -9.22
N GLU A 201 -29.98 0.69 -9.89
CA GLU A 201 -31.25 1.10 -9.26
C GLU A 201 -31.06 1.90 -7.94
N ALA A 202 -30.02 2.75 -7.90
CA ALA A 202 -29.60 3.50 -6.71
C ALA A 202 -28.97 2.71 -5.54
N GLU A 203 -28.84 1.39 -5.67
CA GLU A 203 -28.04 0.58 -4.77
C GLU A 203 -26.56 0.56 -5.17
N PRO A 204 -25.63 0.71 -4.20
CA PRO A 204 -24.20 0.60 -4.47
C PRO A 204 -23.83 -0.83 -4.82
N LEU A 205 -22.90 -1.02 -5.77
CA LEU A 205 -22.42 -2.35 -6.13
C LEU A 205 -21.71 -3.04 -4.95
N LYS A 206 -22.03 -4.32 -4.76
CA LYS A 206 -21.47 -5.21 -3.72
C LYS A 206 -20.32 -6.06 -4.26
N GLN A 207 -19.56 -6.68 -3.36
CA GLN A 207 -18.47 -7.60 -3.76
C GLN A 207 -18.96 -8.67 -4.76
N ASN A 208 -18.12 -8.99 -5.76
CA ASN A 208 -18.40 -9.94 -6.86
C ASN A 208 -19.48 -9.51 -7.87
N GLU A 209 -20.10 -8.35 -7.69
CA GLU A 209 -20.89 -7.74 -8.76
C GLU A 209 -20.00 -7.18 -9.86
N SER A 210 -20.58 -6.90 -11.02
CA SER A 210 -19.82 -6.54 -12.22
C SER A 210 -19.98 -5.10 -12.66
N TYR A 211 -18.87 -4.50 -13.11
CA TYR A 211 -18.81 -3.16 -13.71
C TYR A 211 -17.98 -3.18 -15.01
N PRO A 212 -18.15 -2.20 -15.93
CA PRO A 212 -17.50 -2.20 -17.23
C PRO A 212 -15.97 -2.00 -17.17
N LYS A 213 -15.28 -2.48 -18.20
CA LYS A 213 -13.85 -2.16 -18.42
C LYS A 213 -13.64 -0.69 -18.79
N LEU A 214 -12.46 -0.14 -18.45
CA LEU A 214 -12.01 1.15 -18.95
C LEU A 214 -11.60 1.03 -20.42
N GLN A 215 -11.70 2.16 -21.13
CA GLN A 215 -11.15 2.32 -22.47
C GLN A 215 -9.75 2.96 -22.36
N PHE A 216 -8.73 2.13 -22.15
CA PHE A 216 -7.37 2.54 -21.83
C PHE A 216 -6.72 3.36 -22.95
N LYS A 217 -6.91 3.00 -24.22
CA LYS A 217 -6.36 3.76 -25.35
C LYS A 217 -6.92 5.18 -25.38
N SER A 218 -8.22 5.34 -25.13
CA SER A 218 -8.87 6.66 -25.03
C SER A 218 -8.33 7.46 -23.85
N LEU A 219 -8.22 6.83 -22.67
CA LEU A 219 -7.65 7.40 -21.47
C LEU A 219 -6.23 7.94 -21.70
N VAL A 220 -5.34 7.10 -22.24
CA VAL A 220 -3.94 7.43 -22.51
C VAL A 220 -3.83 8.50 -23.61
N LYS A 221 -4.66 8.46 -24.65
CA LYS A 221 -4.72 9.51 -25.67
C LYS A 221 -5.10 10.87 -25.07
N LYS A 222 -6.13 10.92 -24.20
CA LYS A 222 -6.53 12.15 -23.49
C LYS A 222 -5.37 12.69 -22.63
N TYR A 223 -4.75 11.83 -21.82
CA TYR A 223 -3.55 12.17 -21.04
C TYR A 223 -2.41 12.73 -21.92
N LYS A 224 -2.07 12.07 -23.02
CA LYS A 224 -1.04 12.52 -23.97
C LYS A 224 -1.39 13.85 -24.64
N LYS A 225 -2.66 14.04 -25.03
CA LYS A 225 -3.15 15.29 -25.64
C LYS A 225 -2.97 16.46 -24.67
N LEU A 226 -3.42 16.31 -23.43
CA LEU A 226 -3.24 17.32 -22.38
C LEU A 226 -1.76 17.67 -22.18
N ARG A 227 -0.89 16.65 -22.13
CA ARG A 227 0.56 16.82 -22.00
C ARG A 227 1.23 17.50 -23.21
N LYS A 228 0.71 17.32 -24.43
CA LYS A 228 1.23 17.98 -25.64
C LYS A 228 0.73 19.43 -25.77
N SER A 229 -0.55 19.67 -25.46
CA SER A 229 -1.14 21.02 -25.51
C SER A 229 -0.44 22.01 -24.56
N SER A 230 0.11 21.54 -23.43
CA SER A 230 0.91 22.38 -22.53
C SER A 230 2.29 22.77 -23.07
N LYS A 231 2.84 22.01 -24.04
CA LYS A 231 4.08 22.41 -24.73
C LYS A 231 3.83 23.52 -25.74
N ARG A 232 2.70 23.49 -26.47
CA ARG A 232 2.31 24.53 -27.45
C ARG A 232 1.85 25.84 -26.79
N ARG A 233 1.22 25.77 -25.62
CA ARG A 233 0.80 26.96 -24.84
C ARG A 233 1.94 27.75 -24.21
N LYS A 234 3.20 27.29 -24.32
CA LYS A 234 4.39 28.09 -23.95
C LYS A 234 4.49 29.40 -24.73
N ALA A 235 3.88 29.49 -25.90
CA ALA A 235 3.91 30.69 -26.74
C ALA A 235 2.89 31.78 -26.35
N TYR A 236 1.90 31.50 -25.48
CA TYR A 236 0.74 32.40 -25.27
C TYR A 236 0.28 32.54 -23.80
N GLY A 237 1.20 32.49 -22.82
CA GLY A 237 0.94 32.94 -21.44
C GLY A 237 -0.08 32.14 -20.58
N LYS A 238 -0.74 31.07 -21.06
CA LYS A 238 -1.78 30.34 -20.30
C LYS A 238 -1.28 28.99 -19.70
N GLN A 239 -1.54 28.83 -18.39
CA GLN A 239 -1.21 27.73 -17.44
C GLN A 239 -0.64 26.40 -17.99
N LYS A 240 0.56 26.05 -17.48
CA LYS A 240 1.40 24.87 -17.80
C LYS A 240 0.88 23.59 -17.10
N LEU A 241 0.53 22.54 -17.86
CA LEU A 241 0.60 21.17 -17.30
C LEU A 241 2.09 20.84 -17.08
N LYS A 242 2.48 20.70 -15.81
CA LYS A 242 3.84 20.38 -15.36
C LYS A 242 3.96 18.85 -15.16
N LYS A 243 5.16 18.28 -15.33
CA LYS A 243 5.40 16.84 -15.03
C LYS A 243 5.19 16.62 -13.53
N ALA A 244 4.72 15.43 -13.14
CA ALA A 244 4.78 15.03 -11.74
C ALA A 244 6.21 15.13 -11.19
N SER A 245 6.32 15.45 -9.90
CA SER A 245 7.60 15.39 -9.19
C SER A 245 8.00 13.94 -8.99
N ILE A 246 9.30 13.66 -9.12
CA ILE A 246 9.88 12.34 -8.95
C ILE A 246 10.89 12.44 -7.82
N SER A 247 10.63 11.78 -6.70
CA SER A 247 11.64 11.55 -5.66
C SER A 247 12.28 10.18 -5.85
N ARG A 248 13.59 10.11 -5.61
CA ARG A 248 14.36 8.86 -5.50
C ARG A 248 15.04 8.76 -4.14
N HIS A 249 14.79 9.73 -3.27
CA HIS A 249 15.51 9.89 -2.03
C HIS A 249 15.08 8.80 -1.04
N LEU A 250 16.07 8.16 -0.44
CA LEU A 250 15.91 7.23 0.67
C LEU A 250 16.88 7.64 1.77
N PHE A 251 16.36 7.91 2.96
CA PHE A 251 17.12 8.21 4.15
C PHE A 251 17.87 6.97 4.62
N PRO A 252 19.20 7.06 4.84
CA PRO A 252 19.95 5.96 5.43
C PRO A 252 19.62 5.84 6.93
N PHE A 253 19.56 4.61 7.41
CA PHE A 253 19.34 4.27 8.81
C PHE A 253 20.33 3.17 9.21
N LYS A 254 21.04 3.39 10.34
CA LYS A 254 21.96 2.42 10.92
C LYS A 254 21.38 1.87 12.22
N THR A 255 21.41 0.56 12.37
CA THR A 255 21.07 -0.12 13.63
C THR A 255 22.29 -0.13 14.55
N LYS A 256 22.06 -0.05 15.86
CA LYS A 256 23.14 -0.10 16.87
C LYS A 256 23.97 -1.39 16.80
N SER A 257 23.38 -2.47 16.30
CA SER A 257 23.96 -3.81 16.25
C SER A 257 24.72 -4.15 14.96
N ASP A 258 24.83 -3.24 13.99
CA ASP A 258 25.30 -3.60 12.64
C ASP A 258 26.11 -2.47 11.98
N PHE A 259 27.27 -2.12 12.57
CA PHE A 259 28.18 -1.10 12.03
C PHE A 259 28.84 -1.52 10.70
N SER A 260 28.88 -2.82 10.41
CA SER A 260 29.56 -3.42 9.25
C SER A 260 28.67 -3.58 8.00
N SER A 261 27.36 -3.39 8.14
CA SER A 261 26.40 -3.54 7.04
C SER A 261 26.09 -2.19 6.37
N PRO A 262 25.77 -2.16 5.07
CA PRO A 262 25.33 -0.93 4.42
C PRO A 262 24.05 -0.42 5.11
N PRO A 263 23.85 0.91 5.20
CA PRO A 263 22.70 1.46 5.89
C PRO A 263 21.40 1.00 5.21
N ILE A 264 20.39 0.74 6.04
CA ILE A 264 19.02 0.49 5.59
C ILE A 264 18.49 1.78 4.96
N LYS A 265 17.92 1.73 3.77
CA LYS A 265 17.48 2.92 3.02
C LYS A 265 15.97 3.01 2.97
N CYS A 266 15.38 4.03 3.59
CA CYS A 266 13.92 4.18 3.72
C CYS A 266 13.40 5.49 3.12
N ASN A 267 12.18 5.51 2.60
CA ASN A 267 11.55 6.75 2.11
C ASN A 267 11.06 7.70 3.22
N ILE A 268 11.39 7.38 4.47
CA ILE A 268 11.19 8.20 5.66
C ILE A 268 12.46 8.14 6.50
N ASP A 269 12.68 9.15 7.33
CA ASP A 269 13.75 9.14 8.31
C ASP A 269 13.35 8.30 9.54
N LEU A 270 13.97 7.12 9.69
CA LEU A 270 13.73 6.24 10.82
C LEU A 270 14.47 6.68 12.11
N SER A 271 15.42 7.62 12.02
CA SER A 271 16.13 8.15 13.20
C SER A 271 15.19 8.89 14.15
N LEU A 272 14.07 9.43 13.63
CA LEU A 272 13.01 10.05 14.43
C LEU A 272 12.51 9.11 15.54
N TYR A 273 12.37 7.81 15.25
CA TYR A 273 11.91 6.82 16.21
C TYR A 273 12.96 6.46 17.28
N GLN A 274 14.25 6.65 17.01
CA GLN A 274 15.30 6.50 18.04
C GLN A 274 15.17 7.60 19.11
N HIS A 275 14.64 8.75 18.74
CA HIS A 275 14.38 9.90 19.62
C HIS A 275 12.93 9.96 20.11
N SER A 276 12.16 8.87 19.97
CA SER A 276 10.75 8.79 20.36
C SER A 276 9.82 9.83 19.70
N ILE A 277 10.18 10.32 18.52
CA ILE A 277 9.34 11.20 17.70
C ILE A 277 8.45 10.31 16.81
N PHE A 278 7.18 10.17 17.20
CA PHE A 278 6.21 9.31 16.51
C PHE A 278 5.32 10.11 15.54
N LEU A 279 5.22 9.67 14.29
CA LEU A 279 4.53 10.39 13.22
C LEU A 279 3.09 9.87 13.04
N ILE A 280 2.36 9.82 14.15
CA ILE A 280 0.99 9.29 14.21
C ILE A 280 0.05 10.17 13.39
N ASN A 281 -0.62 9.57 12.42
CA ASN A 281 -1.54 10.28 11.55
C ASN A 281 -2.97 10.24 12.08
N SER A 282 -3.69 11.34 11.87
CA SER A 282 -5.13 11.43 12.18
C SER A 282 -5.94 10.48 11.27
N GLU A 283 -5.59 10.45 9.98
CA GLU A 283 -6.11 9.52 9.00
C GLU A 283 -5.15 8.34 8.79
N GLU A 284 -5.70 7.15 8.62
CA GLU A 284 -4.93 5.95 8.31
C GLU A 284 -4.30 6.07 6.93
N VAL A 285 -3.00 5.78 6.81
CA VAL A 285 -2.40 5.56 5.50
C VAL A 285 -3.02 4.30 4.92
N SER A 286 -3.48 4.35 3.67
CA SER A 286 -4.00 3.18 2.97
C SER A 286 -3.62 3.27 1.51
N SER A 287 -2.91 2.26 1.02
CA SER A 287 -2.49 2.16 -0.38
C SER A 287 -2.85 0.82 -0.96
N ASN A 288 -3.17 0.79 -2.26
CA ASN A 288 -3.23 -0.47 -2.99
C ASN A 288 -1.80 -0.92 -3.30
N ILE A 289 -1.40 -2.05 -2.74
CA ILE A 289 -0.12 -2.70 -3.07
C ILE A 289 -0.37 -3.81 -4.06
N PHE A 290 0.46 -3.83 -5.10
CA PHE A 290 0.44 -4.89 -6.11
C PHE A 290 1.83 -5.06 -6.69
N GLY A 291 2.08 -6.22 -7.28
CA GLY A 291 3.41 -6.59 -7.73
C GLY A 291 3.41 -7.72 -8.74
N LEU A 292 4.55 -7.89 -9.39
CA LEU A 292 4.83 -8.92 -10.36
C LEU A 292 6.24 -9.43 -10.13
N GLU A 293 6.42 -10.74 -10.12
CA GLU A 293 7.72 -11.39 -10.10
C GLU A 293 7.79 -12.41 -11.24
N GLU A 294 8.89 -12.37 -11.98
CA GLU A 294 9.19 -13.28 -13.07
C GLU A 294 10.71 -13.48 -13.16
N ASP A 295 11.17 -14.73 -13.03
CA ASP A 295 12.60 -15.06 -12.98
C ASP A 295 13.33 -14.24 -11.90
N ASP A 296 14.44 -13.59 -12.26
CA ASP A 296 15.23 -12.70 -11.42
C ASP A 296 14.74 -11.24 -11.46
N SER A 297 13.53 -10.98 -11.99
CA SER A 297 12.95 -9.64 -12.02
C SER A 297 11.74 -9.55 -11.12
N TYR A 298 11.62 -8.45 -10.40
CA TYR A 298 10.41 -8.15 -9.65
C TYR A 298 10.08 -6.66 -9.70
N PHE A 299 8.79 -6.40 -9.50
CA PHE A 299 8.19 -5.09 -9.51
C PHE A 299 7.19 -5.02 -8.37
N ILE A 300 7.24 -3.95 -7.58
CA ILE A 300 6.24 -3.63 -6.57
C ILE A 300 5.78 -2.20 -6.78
N ALA A 301 4.48 -1.98 -6.69
CA ALA A 301 3.89 -0.66 -6.71
C ALA A 301 3.01 -0.44 -5.48
N ALA A 302 3.05 0.79 -4.99
CA ALA A 302 2.11 1.32 -4.04
C ALA A 302 1.38 2.51 -4.65
N SER A 303 0.05 2.42 -4.75
CA SER A 303 -0.79 3.53 -5.23
C SER A 303 -1.63 4.09 -4.10
N SER A 304 -1.57 5.41 -3.93
CA SER A 304 -2.32 6.12 -2.89
C SER A 304 -2.94 7.40 -3.41
N GLN A 305 -4.14 7.69 -2.91
CA GLN A 305 -4.76 9.00 -3.05
C GLN A 305 -5.74 9.26 -1.91
N LEU A 306 -5.90 10.53 -1.55
CA LEU A 306 -6.87 10.94 -0.56
C LEU A 306 -8.24 11.18 -1.20
N LEU A 307 -9.28 10.60 -0.60
CA LEU A 307 -10.68 10.68 -1.03
C LEU A 307 -11.51 11.61 -0.11
N SER A 308 -11.00 12.79 0.20
CA SER A 308 -11.65 13.78 1.07
C SER A 308 -12.46 14.83 0.30
N GLY A 309 -13.62 15.18 0.83
CA GLY A 309 -14.54 16.17 0.23
C GLY A 309 -15.24 15.65 -1.04
N PRO A 310 -15.70 16.57 -1.93
CA PRO A 310 -16.39 16.20 -3.14
C PRO A 310 -15.46 15.43 -4.10
N ILE A 311 -15.96 14.33 -4.62
CA ILE A 311 -15.25 13.44 -5.55
C ILE A 311 -15.69 13.76 -6.98
N SER A 312 -14.73 13.86 -7.90
CA SER A 312 -15.00 14.14 -9.32
C SER A 312 -14.45 13.05 -10.24
N PRO A 313 -15.15 12.72 -11.34
CA PRO A 313 -14.66 11.77 -12.33
C PRO A 313 -13.46 12.33 -13.08
N LEU A 314 -12.53 11.45 -13.46
CA LEU A 314 -11.40 11.82 -14.28
C LEU A 314 -11.64 11.45 -15.75
N PHE A 315 -11.40 12.41 -16.65
CA PHE A 315 -11.49 12.22 -18.10
C PHE A 315 -12.86 11.71 -18.62
N GLY A 316 -13.94 11.95 -17.86
CA GLY A 316 -15.29 11.45 -18.16
C GLY A 316 -15.42 9.94 -17.94
N THR A 317 -14.54 9.33 -17.16
CA THR A 317 -14.56 7.90 -16.81
C THR A 317 -15.00 7.73 -15.35
N PHE A 318 -15.13 6.48 -14.90
CA PHE A 318 -15.38 6.16 -13.50
C PHE A 318 -14.13 6.21 -12.61
N LEU A 319 -12.98 6.62 -13.14
CA LEU A 319 -11.77 6.82 -12.32
C LEU A 319 -11.96 8.02 -11.41
N ILE A 320 -11.61 7.83 -10.14
CA ILE A 320 -11.74 8.87 -9.13
C ILE A 320 -10.53 9.81 -9.20
N LYS A 321 -10.78 11.11 -9.40
CA LYS A 321 -9.74 12.12 -9.26
C LYS A 321 -9.37 12.27 -7.78
N GLY A 322 -8.18 11.81 -7.43
CA GLY A 322 -7.66 11.87 -6.07
C GLY A 322 -6.93 13.16 -5.74
N LYS A 323 -6.83 13.44 -4.44
CA LYS A 323 -5.94 14.48 -3.89
C LYS A 323 -4.64 13.85 -3.39
N LYS A 324 -3.60 14.69 -3.21
CA LYS A 324 -2.34 14.28 -2.61
C LYS A 324 -2.61 13.70 -1.20
N PRO A 325 -2.18 12.46 -0.91
CA PRO A 325 -2.27 11.92 0.44
C PRO A 325 -1.32 12.67 1.38
N GLN A 326 -1.73 12.86 2.63
CA GLN A 326 -0.89 13.54 3.63
C GLN A 326 0.40 12.76 3.89
N LYS A 327 0.30 11.44 3.93
CA LYS A 327 1.39 10.50 4.22
C LYS A 327 1.34 9.32 3.29
N THR A 328 2.44 8.58 3.22
CA THR A 328 2.62 7.47 2.30
C THR A 328 3.03 6.19 2.99
N PRO A 329 2.86 5.06 2.29
CA PRO A 329 3.56 3.84 2.64
C PRO A 329 5.02 4.10 2.96
N THR A 330 5.47 3.44 4.01
CA THR A 330 6.89 3.36 4.34
C THR A 330 7.49 2.22 3.56
N ILE A 331 8.53 2.51 2.79
CA ILE A 331 9.30 1.57 1.98
C ILE A 331 10.74 1.63 2.47
N CYS A 332 11.30 0.48 2.81
CA CYS A 332 12.70 0.33 3.18
C CYS A 332 13.36 -0.76 2.34
N LEU A 333 14.54 -0.44 1.81
CA LEU A 333 15.43 -1.35 1.10
C LEU A 333 16.58 -1.71 2.03
N ILE A 334 16.72 -3.00 2.31
CA ILE A 334 17.73 -3.57 3.19
C ILE A 334 18.64 -4.44 2.33
N LYS A 335 19.94 -4.19 2.35
CA LYS A 335 20.94 -5.01 1.69
C LYS A 335 21.84 -5.63 2.76
N ASN A 336 21.97 -6.94 2.75
CA ASN A 336 22.91 -7.66 3.58
C ASN A 336 24.05 -8.19 2.70
N GLN A 337 25.21 -7.55 2.77
CA GLN A 337 26.36 -7.91 1.93
C GLN A 337 26.92 -9.29 2.33
N ASN A 338 27.05 -9.54 3.64
CA ASN A 338 27.59 -10.80 4.16
C ASN A 338 26.78 -12.01 3.69
N LYS A 339 25.45 -11.87 3.68
CA LYS A 339 24.53 -12.95 3.30
C LYS A 339 24.08 -12.90 1.84
N LYS A 340 24.56 -11.92 1.08
CA LYS A 340 24.15 -11.63 -0.30
C LYS A 340 22.62 -11.64 -0.45
N SER A 341 21.93 -10.96 0.46
CA SER A 341 20.48 -10.89 0.46
C SER A 341 19.96 -9.46 0.39
N ASN A 342 18.81 -9.30 -0.27
CA ASN A 342 18.09 -8.03 -0.37
C ASN A 342 16.68 -8.23 0.16
N ILE A 343 16.24 -7.36 1.06
CA ILE A 343 14.89 -7.37 1.62
C ILE A 343 14.26 -6.01 1.35
N THR A 344 13.07 -6.03 0.76
CA THR A 344 12.21 -4.86 0.64
C THR A 344 11.09 -4.98 1.66
N LEU A 345 10.94 -4.01 2.55
CA LEU A 345 9.82 -3.92 3.49
C LEU A 345 8.90 -2.78 3.09
N ILE A 346 7.59 -3.05 3.07
CA ILE A 346 6.58 -2.04 2.77
C ILE A 346 5.48 -2.10 3.82
N SER A 347 5.37 -1.07 4.65
CA SER A 347 4.15 -0.83 5.44
C SER A 347 3.25 0.13 4.70
N TYR A 348 2.09 -0.36 4.26
CA TYR A 348 1.20 0.35 3.33
C TYR A 348 -0.17 0.67 3.90
N LYS A 349 -0.42 0.18 5.12
CA LYS A 349 -1.63 0.45 5.86
C LYS A 349 -1.33 0.68 7.34
N GLY A 350 -1.98 1.67 7.95
CA GLY A 350 -1.88 1.99 9.37
C GLY A 350 -1.71 3.48 9.66
N ARG A 351 -1.83 3.87 10.93
CA ARG A 351 -1.68 5.29 11.34
C ARG A 351 -0.23 5.75 11.41
N ASP A 352 0.72 4.85 11.65
CA ASP A 352 2.15 5.12 11.56
C ASP A 352 2.88 3.94 10.90
N PRO A 353 2.89 3.88 9.56
CA PRO A 353 3.61 2.84 8.83
C PRO A 353 5.12 2.83 9.09
N GLY A 354 5.70 3.95 9.53
CA GLY A 354 7.12 4.04 9.78
C GLY A 354 7.53 3.33 11.04
N GLN A 355 6.76 3.52 12.11
CA GLN A 355 6.98 2.82 13.37
C GLN A 355 6.83 1.30 13.24
N HIS A 356 5.93 0.83 12.36
CA HIS A 356 5.81 -0.59 12.02
C HIS A 356 7.11 -1.17 11.46
N VAL A 357 7.68 -0.52 10.44
CA VAL A 357 8.92 -0.99 9.81
C VAL A 357 10.11 -0.84 10.76
N TYR A 358 10.17 0.27 11.51
CA TYR A 358 11.18 0.48 12.55
C TYR A 358 11.18 -0.66 13.57
N ASN A 359 10.00 -1.06 14.09
CA ASN A 359 9.90 -2.14 15.06
C ASN A 359 10.41 -3.47 14.51
N LEU A 360 10.12 -3.81 13.25
CA LEU A 360 10.67 -5.02 12.61
C LEU A 360 12.19 -4.95 12.46
N ILE A 361 12.72 -3.78 12.11
CA ILE A 361 14.17 -3.56 12.02
C ILE A 361 14.84 -3.77 13.37
N GLN A 362 14.27 -3.22 14.45
CA GLN A 362 14.76 -3.43 15.82
C GLN A 362 14.65 -4.89 16.28
N GLN A 363 13.71 -5.66 15.73
CA GLN A 363 13.59 -7.09 16.01
C GLN A 363 14.60 -7.95 15.23
N GLY A 364 15.39 -7.37 14.32
CA GLY A 364 16.42 -8.11 13.58
C GLY A 364 15.97 -8.61 12.20
N VAL A 365 14.86 -8.11 11.63
CA VAL A 365 14.38 -8.57 10.30
C VAL A 365 15.44 -8.44 9.19
N HIS A 366 16.35 -7.48 9.31
CA HIS A 366 17.46 -7.25 8.38
C HIS A 366 18.49 -8.40 8.35
N GLN A 367 18.46 -9.26 9.37
CA GLN A 367 19.32 -10.43 9.50
C GLN A 367 18.68 -11.71 8.97
N SER A 368 17.45 -11.66 8.44
CA SER A 368 16.75 -12.82 7.89
C SER A 368 17.56 -13.50 6.78
N ASN A 369 17.50 -14.84 6.72
CA ASN A 369 18.24 -15.64 5.74
C ASN A 369 17.33 -16.33 4.72
N SER A 370 16.03 -16.37 5.02
CA SER A 370 15.05 -17.10 4.24
C SER A 370 13.70 -16.40 4.19
N LEU A 371 12.84 -16.81 3.25
CA LEU A 371 11.44 -16.37 3.21
C LEU A 371 10.66 -16.80 4.47
N MET A 372 11.03 -17.93 5.06
CA MET A 372 10.42 -18.44 6.28
C MET A 372 10.72 -17.53 7.47
N ASP A 373 11.96 -17.04 7.61
CA ASP A 373 12.32 -16.08 8.65
C ASP A 373 11.51 -14.78 8.52
N LEU A 374 11.40 -14.26 7.28
CA LEU A 374 10.60 -13.07 6.99
C LEU A 374 9.13 -13.26 7.35
N ASP A 375 8.55 -14.43 7.03
CA ASP A 375 7.17 -14.77 7.37
C ASP A 375 6.96 -14.80 8.89
N ILE A 376 7.91 -15.33 9.66
CA ILE A 376 7.88 -15.31 11.14
C ILE A 376 7.85 -13.86 11.65
N PHE A 377 8.72 -12.99 11.13
CA PHE A 377 8.73 -11.56 11.51
C PHE A 377 7.40 -10.86 11.18
N LEU A 378 6.84 -11.07 10.00
CA LEU A 378 5.59 -10.43 9.57
C LEU A 378 4.36 -10.95 10.34
N LYS A 379 4.38 -12.21 10.78
CA LYS A 379 3.34 -12.82 11.63
C LYS A 379 3.42 -12.36 13.08
N GLY A 380 4.57 -11.84 13.52
CA GLY A 380 4.76 -11.26 14.85
C GLY A 380 3.74 -10.16 15.18
N PRO A 381 3.47 -9.91 16.48
CA PRO A 381 2.53 -8.89 16.92
C PRO A 381 3.09 -7.50 16.63
N ARG A 382 2.22 -6.60 16.17
CA ARG A 382 2.58 -5.19 16.01
C ARG A 382 2.35 -4.43 17.29
N LYS A 383 3.12 -3.37 17.44
CA LYS A 383 2.93 -2.38 18.49
C LYS A 383 3.10 -0.98 17.91
N ILE A 384 2.32 -0.05 18.44
CA ILE A 384 2.47 1.38 18.18
C ILE A 384 2.66 2.08 19.51
N PHE A 385 3.71 2.90 19.63
CA PHE A 385 3.91 3.78 20.77
C PHE A 385 3.24 5.12 20.51
N LEU A 386 2.48 5.58 21.49
CA LEU A 386 1.86 6.90 21.52
C LEU A 386 2.48 7.69 22.67
N VAL A 387 2.84 8.94 22.40
CA VAL A 387 3.33 9.89 23.40
C VAL A 387 2.21 10.85 23.80
N ASN A 388 2.23 11.30 25.06
CA ASN A 388 1.28 12.26 25.63
C ASN A 388 -0.21 11.81 25.62
N PRO A 389 -0.64 10.97 26.58
CA PRO A 389 0.16 10.23 27.56
C PRO A 389 0.88 9.03 26.92
N LEU A 390 1.99 8.59 27.54
CA LEU A 390 2.72 7.40 27.10
C LEU A 390 1.83 6.17 27.20
N ARG A 391 1.60 5.50 26.07
CA ARG A 391 0.82 4.26 26.00
C ARG A 391 1.20 3.46 24.77
N VAL A 392 0.88 2.17 24.80
CA VAL A 392 1.17 1.25 23.69
C VAL A 392 -0.12 0.62 23.20
N LEU A 393 -0.38 0.77 21.90
CA LEU A 393 -1.34 -0.07 21.21
C LEU A 393 -0.62 -1.35 20.79
N ILE A 394 -1.19 -2.51 21.06
CA ILE A 394 -0.57 -3.80 20.74
C ILE A 394 -1.59 -4.75 20.11
N GLU A 395 -1.17 -5.47 19.08
CA GLU A 395 -1.96 -6.59 18.58
C GLU A 395 -1.89 -7.77 19.54
N PRO A 396 -3.02 -8.40 19.88
CA PRO A 396 -3.01 -9.54 20.77
C PRO A 396 -2.13 -10.66 20.18
N LEU A 397 -1.21 -11.13 21.01
CA LEU A 397 -0.49 -12.37 20.75
C LEU A 397 -1.42 -13.52 21.09
N ASP A 398 -1.54 -14.51 20.20
CA ASP A 398 -2.25 -15.72 20.57
C ASP A 398 -1.59 -16.44 21.75
N LYS A 399 -0.26 -16.27 22.04
CA LYS A 399 0.44 -17.13 23.02
C LYS A 399 1.72 -16.60 23.73
N ASN A 400 2.04 -15.29 23.75
CA ASN A 400 3.36 -14.86 24.28
C ASN A 400 3.30 -13.87 25.47
N GLU A 401 3.00 -14.42 26.66
CA GLU A 401 2.89 -13.68 27.93
C GLU A 401 4.16 -12.92 28.33
N LYS A 402 5.36 -13.41 27.96
CA LYS A 402 6.65 -12.79 28.33
C LYS A 402 6.80 -11.34 27.85
N ASN A 403 6.27 -11.01 26.68
CA ASN A 403 6.33 -9.62 26.16
C ASN A 403 5.33 -8.71 26.86
N LEU A 404 4.14 -9.22 27.20
CA LEU A 404 3.14 -8.47 27.98
C LEU A 404 3.67 -8.16 29.38
N LEU A 405 4.35 -9.11 30.01
CA LEU A 405 4.98 -8.93 31.33
C LEU A 405 6.05 -7.83 31.32
N ARG A 406 6.86 -7.70 30.26
CA ARG A 406 7.87 -6.62 30.16
C ARG A 406 7.26 -5.22 30.13
N PHE A 407 6.11 -5.04 29.49
CA PHE A 407 5.43 -3.74 29.47
C PHE A 407 4.67 -3.46 30.75
N ARG A 408 4.05 -4.49 31.35
CA ARG A 408 3.43 -4.39 32.68
C ARG A 408 4.44 -3.95 33.74
N LYS A 409 5.67 -4.49 33.71
CA LYS A 409 6.77 -4.08 34.60
C LYS A 409 7.19 -2.61 34.47
N LYS A 410 6.86 -1.94 33.37
CA LYS A 410 7.21 -0.53 33.12
C LYS A 410 6.06 0.44 33.41
N ASN A 411 4.94 -0.01 33.97
CA ASN A 411 3.72 0.79 34.20
C ASN A 411 3.21 1.53 32.94
N ILE A 412 3.49 1.00 31.74
CA ILE A 412 2.99 1.59 30.50
C ILE A 412 1.62 0.99 30.17
N PRO A 413 0.55 1.80 30.03
CA PRO A 413 -0.77 1.32 29.63
C PRO A 413 -0.73 0.59 28.28
N LEU A 414 -1.34 -0.59 28.25
CA LEU A 414 -1.45 -1.45 27.07
C LEU A 414 -2.90 -1.50 26.59
N TYR A 415 -3.11 -1.20 25.30
CA TYR A 415 -4.41 -1.25 24.67
C TYR A 415 -4.41 -2.29 23.54
N PRO A 416 -5.20 -3.37 23.67
CA PRO A 416 -5.28 -4.38 22.62
C PRO A 416 -6.03 -3.82 21.41
N VAL A 417 -5.47 -4.00 20.21
CA VAL A 417 -6.10 -3.61 18.94
C VAL A 417 -6.06 -4.79 17.98
N ARG A 418 -7.15 -5.08 17.26
CA ARG A 418 -7.23 -6.24 16.37
C ARG A 418 -6.22 -6.20 15.22
N ASN A 419 -5.95 -5.01 14.68
CA ASN A 419 -5.05 -4.81 13.56
C ASN A 419 -4.53 -3.37 13.57
N LEU A 420 -3.22 -3.18 13.66
CA LEU A 420 -2.59 -1.85 13.68
C LEU A 420 -2.17 -1.35 12.29
N GLY A 421 -2.10 -2.26 11.32
CA GLY A 421 -1.71 -1.95 9.96
C GLY A 421 -1.19 -3.17 9.23
N HIS A 422 -0.79 -2.97 7.98
CA HIS A 422 -0.31 -4.04 7.11
C HIS A 422 1.11 -3.77 6.66
N ILE A 423 1.88 -4.86 6.61
CA ILE A 423 3.26 -4.88 6.14
C ILE A 423 3.38 -6.02 5.13
N MET A 424 4.16 -5.83 4.09
CA MET A 424 4.57 -6.92 3.22
C MET A 424 6.07 -6.83 2.98
N ALA A 425 6.65 -7.96 2.59
CA ALA A 425 8.06 -8.04 2.27
C ALA A 425 8.28 -8.68 0.91
N TYR A 426 9.40 -8.34 0.29
CA TYR A 426 9.99 -9.14 -0.78
C TYR A 426 11.40 -9.52 -0.34
N GLY A 427 11.68 -10.82 -0.30
CA GLY A 427 13.00 -11.36 0.01
C GLY A 427 13.70 -11.82 -1.26
N GLN A 428 14.99 -11.51 -1.37
CA GLN A 428 15.90 -12.10 -2.34
C GLN A 428 17.10 -12.66 -1.57
N PHE A 429 17.24 -13.98 -1.55
CA PHE A 429 18.27 -14.68 -0.79
C PHE A 429 19.19 -15.47 -1.74
N ASN A 430 20.44 -15.71 -1.32
CA ASN A 430 21.42 -16.44 -2.12
C ASN A 430 21.09 -17.94 -2.28
N ILE A 431 20.20 -18.46 -1.43
CA ILE A 431 19.74 -19.85 -1.49
C ILE A 431 18.79 -20.02 -2.69
N LYS A 432 19.06 -21.02 -3.55
CA LYS A 432 18.21 -21.34 -4.70
C LYS A 432 16.74 -21.49 -4.24
N GLN A 433 15.82 -20.83 -4.94
CA GLN A 433 14.36 -20.88 -4.70
C GLN A 433 13.83 -20.11 -3.47
N GLN A 434 14.60 -19.21 -2.86
CA GLN A 434 14.13 -18.39 -1.73
C GLN A 434 13.86 -16.93 -2.10
N ASN A 435 13.43 -16.62 -3.32
CA ASN A 435 12.97 -15.27 -3.65
C ASN A 435 11.45 -15.24 -3.71
N GLY A 436 10.85 -14.15 -3.25
CA GLY A 436 9.41 -13.99 -3.41
C GLY A 436 8.78 -12.95 -2.53
N PHE A 437 7.49 -12.73 -2.77
CA PHE A 437 6.61 -11.94 -1.91
C PHE A 437 6.26 -12.72 -0.65
N ILE A 438 6.23 -12.02 0.49
CA ILE A 438 5.70 -12.50 1.76
C ILE A 438 4.60 -11.52 2.19
N LEU A 439 3.42 -12.06 2.45
CA LEU A 439 2.26 -11.28 2.87
C LEU A 439 2.03 -11.35 4.37
N ASP A 440 1.56 -10.26 4.92
CA ASP A 440 0.96 -10.30 6.24
C ASP A 440 -0.39 -11.01 6.18
N LYS A 441 -0.57 -12.04 7.01
CA LYS A 441 -1.84 -12.79 7.13
C LYS A 441 -3.06 -11.91 7.43
N ARG A 442 -2.85 -10.71 7.99
CA ARG A 442 -3.93 -9.75 8.30
C ARG A 442 -4.35 -8.93 7.08
N SER A 443 -3.58 -8.97 6.00
CA SER A 443 -3.81 -8.23 4.77
C SER A 443 -4.98 -8.80 3.96
N LEU A 444 -5.59 -7.98 3.10
CA LEU A 444 -6.64 -8.44 2.17
C LEU A 444 -6.04 -8.90 0.83
N GLU A 445 -4.79 -8.52 0.60
CA GLU A 445 -3.93 -8.86 -0.50
C GLU A 445 -3.77 -10.38 -0.59
N LYS A 446 -3.62 -10.85 -1.83
CA LYS A 446 -3.49 -12.24 -2.20
C LYS A 446 -2.27 -12.41 -3.08
N LEU A 447 -1.54 -13.48 -2.81
CA LEU A 447 -0.41 -13.93 -3.60
C LEU A 447 -0.88 -15.07 -4.49
N SER A 448 -0.71 -14.92 -5.81
CA SER A 448 -1.00 -15.98 -6.77
C SER A 448 0.31 -16.49 -7.35
N CYS A 449 0.59 -17.77 -7.12
CA CYS A 449 1.76 -18.47 -7.61
C CYS A 449 1.35 -19.29 -8.83
N LEU A 450 1.71 -18.85 -10.04
CA LEU A 450 1.30 -19.51 -11.29
C LEU A 450 2.53 -20.02 -12.04
N GLU A 451 2.40 -21.17 -12.70
CA GLU A 451 3.45 -21.63 -13.60
C GLU A 451 3.40 -20.86 -14.94
N LYS A 452 4.57 -20.59 -15.51
CA LYS A 452 4.72 -19.88 -16.79
C LYS A 452 4.09 -20.62 -17.97
N ASN A 453 4.03 -21.95 -17.87
CA ASN A 453 3.62 -22.86 -18.95
C ASN A 453 2.36 -23.67 -18.59
N ASP A 454 1.67 -23.35 -17.50
CA ASP A 454 0.40 -24.00 -17.18
C ASP A 454 -0.54 -23.84 -18.39
N PRO A 455 -1.18 -24.90 -18.93
CA PRO A 455 -2.03 -24.81 -20.13
C PRO A 455 -3.16 -23.76 -20.04
#